data_AF-A0A9X1DBS7-F1
#
_entry.id   AF-A0A9X1DBS7-F1
#
_cell.length_a   1.000
_cell.length_b   1.000
_cell.length_c   1.000
_cell.angle_alpha   90.00
_cell.angle_beta   90.00
_cell.angle_gamma   90.00
#
_symmetry.space_group_name_H-M   'P 1'
#
loop_
_entity.id
_entity.type
_entity.pdbx_description
1 polymer ?
#
loop_
_entity_poly.entity_id
_entity_poly.type
_entity_poly.pdbx_seq_one_letter_code
_entity_poly.pdbx_strand_id
1 'polypeptide(L)'
;MRARLNSEIAMVDVAQICKLSLSHFVRAFSNTVGIAPYRWFLSARVEHAKGLLIRSALPLAQIALECGFSDQSHFTNTFVRHVAMTPGRWRRTYKDGANRRDLWDCG
;
A
#
# COMPACT_ATOMS: atom_id res chain seq x y z
N MET A 1 9.59 -1.73 -17.60
CA MET A 1 8.19 -1.46 -18.01
C MET A 1 7.38 -1.24 -16.74
N ARG A 2 7.03 0.01 -16.39
CA ARG A 2 6.33 0.35 -15.15
C ARG A 2 4.84 0.02 -15.31
N ALA A 3 4.42 -1.13 -14.80
CA ALA A 3 3.01 -1.52 -14.78
C ALA A 3 2.22 -0.52 -13.94
N ARG A 4 1.30 0.21 -14.58
CA ARG A 4 0.37 1.11 -13.89
C ARG A 4 -0.60 0.24 -13.11
N LEU A 5 -0.42 0.16 -11.80
CA LEU A 5 -1.21 -0.68 -10.88
C LEU A 5 -2.60 -0.08 -10.63
N ASN A 6 -3.41 0.12 -11.67
CA ASN A 6 -4.83 0.41 -11.44
C ASN A 6 -5.46 -0.79 -10.72
N SER A 7 -6.43 -0.58 -9.84
CA SER A 7 -6.98 -1.65 -8.98
C SER A 7 -7.48 -2.88 -9.74
N GLU A 8 -8.03 -2.67 -10.94
CA GLU A 8 -8.39 -3.77 -11.86
C GLU A 8 -7.16 -4.47 -12.44
N ILE A 9 -6.12 -3.71 -12.82
CA ILE A 9 -4.88 -4.25 -13.39
C ILE A 9 -4.18 -5.15 -12.37
N ALA A 10 -4.06 -4.72 -11.10
CA ALA A 10 -3.45 -5.54 -10.06
C ALA A 10 -4.21 -6.85 -9.78
N MET A 11 -5.54 -6.86 -9.87
CA MET A 11 -6.32 -8.09 -9.71
C MET A 11 -6.23 -9.00 -10.94
N VAL A 12 -6.21 -8.43 -12.15
CA VAL A 12 -6.01 -9.17 -13.39
C VAL A 12 -4.63 -9.80 -13.42
N ASP A 13 -3.59 -9.08 -13.03
CA ASP A 13 -2.21 -9.58 -12.98
C ASP A 13 -2.08 -10.76 -12.01
N VAL A 14 -2.65 -10.66 -10.82
CA VAL A 14 -2.62 -11.76 -9.84
C VAL A 14 -3.45 -12.95 -10.32
N ALA A 15 -4.62 -12.72 -10.92
CA ALA A 15 -5.42 -13.79 -11.51
C ALA A 15 -4.66 -14.51 -12.64
N GLN A 16 -3.93 -13.77 -13.47
CA GLN A 16 -3.08 -14.32 -14.52
C GLN A 16 -1.93 -15.17 -13.97
N ILE A 17 -1.25 -14.71 -12.90
CA ILE A 17 -0.20 -15.50 -12.22
C ILE A 17 -0.79 -16.82 -11.69
N CYS A 18 -2.02 -16.78 -11.15
CA CYS A 18 -2.74 -17.96 -10.70
C CYS A 18 -3.37 -18.80 -11.82
N LYS A 19 -3.23 -18.39 -13.11
CA LYS A 19 -3.89 -19.00 -14.28
C LYS A 19 -5.40 -19.12 -14.15
N LEU A 20 -6.03 -18.17 -13.46
CA LEU A 20 -7.48 -18.10 -13.26
C LEU A 20 -8.06 -16.91 -14.03
N SER A 21 -9.32 -17.04 -14.46
CA SER A 21 -10.08 -15.86 -14.86
C SER A 21 -10.33 -14.97 -13.64
N LEU A 22 -10.42 -13.66 -13.84
CA LEU A 22 -10.63 -12.69 -12.75
C LEU A 22 -11.85 -13.05 -11.88
N SER A 23 -12.96 -13.42 -12.50
CA SER A 23 -14.19 -13.82 -11.80
C SER A 23 -14.00 -15.08 -10.95
N HIS A 24 -13.23 -16.05 -11.47
CA HIS A 24 -12.96 -17.29 -10.75
C HIS A 24 -11.96 -17.06 -9.61
N PHE A 25 -10.94 -16.22 -9.83
CA PHE A 25 -10.01 -15.77 -8.79
C PHE A 25 -10.75 -15.03 -7.68
N VAL A 26 -11.61 -14.06 -7.99
CA VAL A 26 -12.39 -13.30 -6.99
C VAL A 26 -13.27 -14.22 -6.14
N ARG A 27 -13.95 -15.20 -6.77
CA ARG A 27 -14.79 -16.17 -6.06
C ARG A 27 -13.96 -17.13 -5.20
N ALA A 28 -12.89 -17.69 -5.74
CA ALA A 28 -12.00 -18.60 -5.01
C ALA A 28 -11.29 -17.88 -3.85
N PHE A 29 -10.82 -16.66 -4.05
CA PHE A 29 -10.19 -15.83 -3.03
C PHE A 29 -11.18 -15.47 -1.91
N SER A 30 -12.40 -15.03 -2.27
CA SER A 30 -13.42 -14.70 -1.26
C SER A 30 -13.79 -15.93 -0.42
N ASN A 31 -13.90 -17.11 -1.06
CA ASN A 31 -14.23 -18.36 -0.37
C ASN A 31 -13.10 -18.88 0.53
N THR A 32 -11.85 -18.51 0.26
CA THR A 32 -10.67 -18.97 1.02
C THR A 32 -10.26 -18.00 2.12
N VAL A 33 -10.28 -16.69 1.82
CA VAL A 33 -9.84 -15.62 2.74
C VAL A 33 -11.00 -15.05 3.55
N GLY A 34 -12.25 -15.23 3.10
CA GLY A 34 -13.46 -14.73 3.80
C GLY A 34 -13.66 -13.22 3.71
N ILE A 35 -12.83 -12.50 2.95
CA ILE A 35 -12.88 -11.06 2.76
C ILE A 35 -12.91 -10.76 1.26
N ALA A 36 -13.66 -9.74 0.86
CA ALA A 36 -13.68 -9.28 -0.52
C ALA A 36 -12.24 -8.91 -0.99
N PRO A 37 -11.78 -9.42 -2.15
CA PRO A 37 -10.41 -9.26 -2.64
C PRO A 37 -9.97 -7.81 -2.65
N TYR A 38 -10.85 -6.90 -3.05
CA TYR A 38 -10.56 -5.46 -3.08
C TYR A 38 -10.11 -4.91 -1.72
N ARG A 39 -10.76 -5.31 -0.62
CA ARG A 39 -10.38 -4.86 0.72
C ARG A 39 -9.02 -5.41 1.13
N TRP A 40 -8.75 -6.66 0.79
CA TRP A 40 -7.45 -7.28 1.07
C TRP A 40 -6.33 -6.57 0.30
N PHE A 41 -6.53 -6.27 -0.98
CA PHE A 41 -5.56 -5.51 -1.79
C PHE A 41 -5.35 -4.10 -1.24
N LEU A 42 -6.39 -3.38 -0.82
CA LEU A 42 -6.22 -2.07 -0.21
C LEU A 42 -5.35 -2.13 1.06
N SER A 43 -5.56 -3.14 1.91
CA SER A 43 -4.72 -3.35 3.09
C SER A 43 -3.26 -3.61 2.70
N ALA A 44 -3.01 -4.52 1.76
CA ALA A 44 -1.67 -4.82 1.26
C ALA A 44 -0.97 -3.59 0.67
N ARG A 45 -1.70 -2.74 -0.07
CA ARG A 45 -1.19 -1.48 -0.61
C ARG A 45 -0.82 -0.48 0.48
N VAL A 46 -1.64 -0.38 1.53
CA VAL A 46 -1.35 0.48 2.70
C VAL A 46 -0.10 0.00 3.43
N GLU A 47 0.08 -1.31 3.61
CA GLU A 47 1.31 -1.85 4.21
C GLU A 47 2.54 -1.57 3.36
N HIS A 48 2.46 -1.74 2.03
CA HIS A 48 3.55 -1.37 1.13
C HIS A 48 3.86 0.14 1.23
N ALA A 49 2.83 0.99 1.27
CA ALA A 49 2.99 2.43 1.42
C ALA A 49 3.68 2.82 2.72
N LYS A 50 3.37 2.17 3.86
CA LYS A 50 4.06 2.40 5.14
C LYS A 50 5.57 2.21 5.00
N GLY A 51 5.99 1.14 4.32
CA GLY A 51 7.40 0.87 4.05
C GLY A 51 8.06 1.96 3.20
N LEU A 52 7.42 2.39 2.12
CA LEU A 52 7.93 3.46 1.25
C LEU A 52 7.98 4.82 1.96
N LEU A 53 7.00 5.13 2.81
CA LEU A 53 6.96 6.36 3.59
C LEU A 53 8.16 6.48 4.53
N ILE A 54 8.63 5.37 5.10
CA ILE A 54 9.77 5.33 6.02
C ILE A 54 11.09 5.31 5.25
N ARG A 55 11.22 4.44 4.25
CA ARG A 55 12.50 4.15 3.58
C ARG A 55 12.87 5.12 2.46
N SER A 56 11.95 5.98 2.03
CA SER A 56 12.19 6.88 0.88
C SER A 56 11.89 8.34 1.19
N ALA A 57 12.36 9.23 0.32
CA ALA A 57 12.00 10.65 0.30
C ALA A 57 10.94 10.99 -0.77
N LEU A 58 10.34 9.97 -1.42
CA LEU A 58 9.43 10.17 -2.55
C LEU A 58 8.24 11.09 -2.17
N PRO A 59 7.76 11.94 -3.09
CA PRO A 59 6.52 12.69 -2.88
C PRO A 59 5.32 11.76 -2.65
N LEU A 60 4.33 12.21 -1.86
CA LEU A 60 3.15 11.38 -1.57
C LEU A 60 2.37 10.97 -2.83
N ALA A 61 2.29 11.86 -3.82
CA ALA A 61 1.70 11.54 -5.13
C ALA A 61 2.43 10.39 -5.83
N GLN A 62 3.76 10.34 -5.76
CA GLN A 62 4.53 9.27 -6.38
C GLN A 62 4.36 7.95 -5.62
N ILE A 63 4.35 7.99 -4.27
CA ILE A 63 4.07 6.80 -3.46
C ILE A 63 2.67 6.25 -3.75
N ALA A 64 1.67 7.12 -3.95
CA ALA A 64 0.33 6.70 -4.33
C ALA A 64 0.35 5.87 -5.62
N LEU A 65 1.05 6.34 -6.66
CA LEU A 65 1.18 5.64 -7.93
C LEU A 65 1.94 4.31 -7.81
N GLU A 66 3.05 4.30 -7.06
CA GLU A 66 3.85 3.07 -6.82
C GLU A 66 3.05 2.02 -6.01
N CYS A 67 2.11 2.47 -5.16
CA CYS A 67 1.20 1.59 -4.43
C CYS A 67 -0.08 1.27 -5.21
N GLY A 68 -0.22 1.73 -6.46
CA GLY A 68 -1.37 1.44 -7.30
C GLY A 68 -2.65 2.20 -6.99
N PHE A 69 -2.55 3.36 -6.34
CA PHE A 69 -3.65 4.29 -6.27
C PHE A 69 -3.73 5.13 -7.55
N SER A 70 -4.95 5.51 -7.93
CA SER A 70 -5.21 6.42 -9.05
C SER A 70 -4.57 7.79 -8.86
N ASP A 71 -4.56 8.26 -7.60
CA ASP A 71 -4.13 9.59 -7.22
C ASP A 71 -3.81 9.66 -5.72
N GLN A 72 -3.21 10.79 -5.31
CA GLN A 72 -2.82 11.04 -3.93
C GLN A 72 -4.00 11.15 -2.96
N SER A 73 -5.15 11.67 -3.39
CA SER A 73 -6.31 11.90 -2.54
C SER A 73 -6.96 10.56 -2.15
N HIS A 74 -7.15 9.67 -3.12
CA HIS A 74 -7.64 8.32 -2.89
C HIS A 74 -6.69 7.52 -1.99
N PHE A 75 -5.38 7.62 -2.22
CA PHE A 75 -4.37 7.05 -1.33
C PHE A 75 -4.50 7.59 0.10
N THR A 76 -4.56 8.91 0.27
CA THR A 76 -4.60 9.56 1.60
C THR A 76 -5.85 9.14 2.37
N ASN A 77 -7.02 9.16 1.73
CA ASN A 77 -8.28 8.75 2.33
C ASN A 77 -8.25 7.27 2.74
N THR A 78 -7.75 6.39 1.88
CA THR A 78 -7.62 4.96 2.17
C THR A 78 -6.65 4.73 3.33
N PHE A 79 -5.51 5.39 3.33
CA PHE A 79 -4.48 5.25 4.35
C PHE A 79 -5.01 5.71 5.71
N VAL A 80 -5.70 6.85 5.79
CA VAL A 80 -6.31 7.33 7.03
C VAL A 80 -7.34 6.34 7.57
N ARG A 81 -8.17 5.75 6.71
CA ARG A 81 -9.15 4.72 7.12
C ARG A 81 -8.51 3.47 7.71
N HIS A 82 -7.33 3.08 7.23
CA HIS A 82 -6.63 1.87 7.70
C HIS A 82 -5.68 2.13 8.87
N VAL A 83 -5.12 3.33 8.97
CA VAL A 83 -3.98 3.64 9.87
C VAL A 83 -4.34 4.71 10.91
N ALA A 84 -5.54 5.31 10.81
CA ALA A 84 -6.01 6.42 11.65
C ALA A 84 -5.09 7.66 11.67
N MET A 85 -4.17 7.77 10.70
CA MET A 85 -3.20 8.85 10.61
C MET A 85 -2.89 9.15 9.14
N THR A 86 -2.61 10.42 8.81
CA THR A 86 -2.25 10.79 7.44
C THR A 86 -0.87 10.23 7.05
N PRO A 87 -0.62 9.92 5.76
CA PRO A 87 0.67 9.42 5.28
C PRO A 87 1.84 10.36 5.63
N GLY A 88 1.62 11.69 5.53
CA GLY A 88 2.64 12.68 5.85
C GLY A 88 2.98 12.72 7.34
N ARG A 89 1.99 12.59 8.22
CA ARG A 89 2.23 12.50 9.67
C ARG A 89 2.90 11.18 10.03
N TRP A 90 2.47 10.06 9.44
CA TRP A 90 3.14 8.76 9.59
C TRP A 90 4.62 8.84 9.23
N ARG A 91 4.95 9.40 8.06
CA ARG A 91 6.34 9.60 7.65
C ARG A 91 7.17 10.33 8.70
N ARG A 92 6.69 11.45 9.23
CA ARG A 92 7.42 12.23 10.24
C ARG A 92 7.61 11.43 11.53
N THR A 93 6.51 10.92 12.10
CA THR A 93 6.53 10.16 13.37
C THR A 93 7.54 9.01 13.35
N TYR A 94 7.59 8.25 12.25
CA TYR A 94 8.42 7.04 12.16
C TYR A 94 9.81 7.27 11.55
N LYS A 95 10.04 8.37 10.81
CA LYS A 95 11.40 8.80 10.46
C LYS A 95 12.14 9.38 11.67
N ASP A 96 11.47 10.21 12.46
CA ASP A 96 12.07 10.84 13.63
C ASP A 96 12.32 9.80 14.74
N GLY A 97 11.48 8.76 14.83
CA GLY A 97 11.69 7.61 15.72
C GLY A 97 12.87 6.71 15.32
N ALA A 98 13.21 6.62 14.02
CA ALA A 98 14.43 5.96 13.56
C ALA A 98 15.66 6.81 13.91
N ASN A 99 15.58 8.13 13.71
CA ASN A 99 16.67 9.07 13.98
C ASN A 99 17.00 9.23 15.49
N ARG A 100 16.05 8.95 16.40
CA ARG A 100 16.28 9.03 17.85
C ARG A 100 16.99 7.82 18.48
N ARG A 101 17.13 6.70 17.75
CA ARG A 101 17.90 5.54 18.24
C ARG A 101 19.40 5.68 17.99
N ASP A 102 19.80 6.65 17.18
CA ASP A 102 21.21 6.94 16.87
C ASP A 102 21.82 8.00 17.81
N LEU A 103 21.10 8.40 18.88
CA LEU A 103 21.47 9.49 19.79
C LEU A 103 22.01 9.02 21.16
N TRP A 104 22.40 7.74 21.30
CA TRP A 104 22.93 7.20 22.57
C TRP A 104 24.39 6.71 22.49
N ASP A 105 25.07 6.83 21.35
CA ASP A 105 26.48 6.46 21.17
C ASP A 105 27.41 7.67 21.02
N CYS A 106 27.21 8.70 21.84
CA CYS A 106 28.15 9.83 21.95
C CYS A 106 28.32 10.24 23.42
N GLY A 107 29.44 9.83 24.02
CA GLY A 107 30.07 10.47 25.18
C GLY A 107 29.84 9.78 26.50
#